data_AF-A0A1H9U3D8-F1
#
_entry.id   AF-A0A1H9U3D8-F1
#
_cell.length_a   1.000
_cell.length_b   1.000
_cell.length_c   1.000
_cell.angle_alpha   90.00
_cell.angle_beta   90.00
_cell.angle_gamma   90.00
#
_symmetry.space_group_name_H-M   'P 1'
#
loop_
_entity.id
_entity.type
_entity.pdbx_description
1 polymer ?
#
loop_
_entity_poly.entity_id
_entity_poly.type
_entity_poly.pdbx_seq_one_letter_code
_entity_poly.pdbx_strand_id
1 'polypeptide(L)'
;MTSTPLTQTRPEPSRPLIRALQRQIEQLANSIPGKDAHRTAAGWVYMTCIHAWAADHHLIDGRLNADAQPARRQFLAQGGTDLAWLTYAVADTAVHPCAWTLLDPAYDNPVRHASPSETAGSRLLHWWAEDAPTLAYPVESGPGTITGWILGDLLQLVTDERRLAHALAQSPWWLADGILDRTLIPAAAEFRNETLRLIDPTCGTGHFLIRAIDMLWELYTTGQLAPRQMHMDGVTGWTPIPPAAAARRILAGVDGMELDPVTEAVCRLRVTVYLAHLLHEAGALPGPLRLDAIPHRPMPRISVGDSLLAGKVSRAEYARLRPAQARIVNLGTDGGTDTPADDGSGPGAEADPVPVVLPQGAEREQLALFS
;
A
#
# COMPACT_ATOMS: atom_id res chain seq x y z
N MET A 1 -0.48 -3.75 45.28
CA MET A 1 0.37 -3.92 44.08
C MET A 1 0.18 -2.69 43.22
N THR A 2 1.17 -1.81 43.25
CA THR A 2 1.17 -0.50 42.59
C THR A 2 1.24 -0.67 41.07
N SER A 3 0.24 -0.14 40.35
CA SER A 3 0.24 -0.08 38.90
C SER A 3 1.32 0.91 38.45
N THR A 4 2.37 0.40 37.82
CA THR A 4 3.32 1.25 37.09
C THR A 4 2.55 1.83 35.89
N PRO A 5 2.50 3.17 35.72
CA PRO A 5 1.96 3.74 34.50
C PRO A 5 2.82 3.22 33.34
N LEU A 6 2.18 2.74 32.27
CA LEU A 6 2.86 2.48 31.01
C LEU A 6 3.38 3.82 30.50
N THR A 7 4.61 4.14 30.87
CA THR A 7 5.36 5.25 30.28
C THR A 7 5.63 4.85 28.84
N GLN A 8 4.72 5.19 27.93
CA GLN A 8 4.95 5.11 26.49
C GLN A 8 6.01 6.16 26.14
N THR A 9 7.28 5.81 26.33
CA THR A 9 8.36 6.48 25.63
C THR A 9 8.14 6.18 24.16
N ARG A 10 7.70 7.17 23.38
CA ARG A 10 7.81 7.17 21.91
C ARG A 10 9.30 7.21 21.58
N PRO A 11 9.94 6.16 21.04
CA PRO A 11 10.90 6.42 19.99
C PRO A 11 10.01 6.72 18.76
N GLU A 12 9.79 8.00 18.45
CA GLU A 12 9.26 8.37 17.14
C GLU A 12 10.47 8.61 16.23
N PRO A 13 10.97 7.58 15.50
CA PRO A 13 11.89 7.82 14.39
C PRO A 13 11.28 8.77 13.34
N SER A 14 9.95 8.98 13.38
CA SER A 14 9.19 9.82 12.46
C SER A 14 9.52 11.31 12.55
N ARG A 15 9.72 11.96 13.70
CA ARG A 15 9.81 13.45 13.74
C ARG A 15 11.03 14.04 13.03
N PRO A 16 12.26 13.51 13.23
CA PRO A 16 13.42 13.97 12.48
C PRO A 16 13.28 13.67 10.98
N LEU A 17 12.81 12.46 10.62
CA LEU A 17 12.58 12.06 9.24
C LEU A 17 11.53 12.92 8.54
N ILE A 18 10.36 13.14 9.16
CA ILE A 18 9.29 14.02 8.66
C ILE A 18 9.83 15.41 8.39
N ARG A 19 10.60 16.00 9.33
CA ARG A 19 11.22 17.32 9.11
C ARG A 19 12.23 17.31 7.98
N ALA A 20 13.00 16.25 7.83
CA ALA A 20 13.94 16.11 6.72
C ALA A 20 13.19 16.02 5.37
N LEU A 21 12.15 15.19 5.30
CA LEU A 21 11.31 15.03 4.11
C LEU A 21 10.58 16.34 3.77
N GLN A 22 10.02 17.06 4.74
CA GLN A 22 9.42 18.39 4.54
C GLN A 22 10.42 19.37 3.91
N ARG A 23 11.67 19.39 4.37
CA ARG A 23 12.72 20.20 3.72
C ARG A 23 12.98 19.78 2.28
N GLN A 24 12.95 18.48 1.96
CA GLN A 24 13.09 18.03 0.57
C GLN A 24 11.90 18.47 -0.28
N ILE A 25 10.68 18.41 0.26
CA ILE A 25 9.47 18.88 -0.42
C ILE A 25 9.56 20.37 -0.74
N GLU A 26 9.93 21.21 0.25
CA GLU A 26 10.12 22.65 0.04
C GLU A 26 11.16 22.94 -1.05
N GLN A 27 12.27 22.20 -1.05
CA GLN A 27 13.34 22.35 -2.04
C GLN A 27 12.88 21.97 -3.45
N LEU A 28 12.13 20.87 -3.59
CA LEU A 28 11.54 20.47 -4.87
C LEU A 28 10.48 21.46 -5.33
N ALA A 29 9.58 21.89 -4.44
CA ALA A 29 8.48 22.80 -4.76
C ALA A 29 8.98 24.14 -5.31
N ASN A 30 10.09 24.67 -4.79
CA ASN A 30 10.73 25.90 -5.30
C ASN A 30 11.19 25.80 -6.77
N SER A 31 11.31 24.58 -7.32
CA SER A 31 11.69 24.34 -8.72
C SER A 31 10.51 24.00 -9.64
N ILE A 32 9.30 23.83 -9.09
CA ILE A 32 8.11 23.43 -9.84
C ILE A 32 7.23 24.67 -10.06
N PRO A 33 6.82 24.98 -11.30
CA PRO A 33 5.95 26.10 -11.58
C PRO A 33 4.49 25.80 -11.20
N GLY A 34 3.73 26.84 -10.88
CA GLY A 34 2.29 26.77 -10.71
C GLY A 34 1.81 26.56 -9.28
N LYS A 35 0.49 26.64 -9.10
CA LYS A 35 -0.17 26.57 -7.79
C LYS A 35 -0.09 25.19 -7.12
N ASP A 36 0.10 24.14 -7.92
CA ASP A 36 0.16 22.75 -7.45
C ASP A 36 1.60 22.28 -7.16
N ALA A 37 2.57 23.20 -7.13
CA ALA A 37 3.99 22.90 -6.96
C ALA A 37 4.29 22.09 -5.70
N HIS A 38 3.70 22.47 -4.55
CA HIS A 38 3.90 21.77 -3.29
C HIS A 38 3.32 20.35 -3.32
N ARG A 39 2.09 20.18 -3.81
CA ARG A 39 1.44 18.87 -3.96
C ARG A 39 2.24 17.94 -4.87
N THR A 40 2.76 18.49 -5.98
CA THR A 40 3.61 17.75 -6.93
C THR A 40 4.92 17.33 -6.27
N ALA A 41 5.62 18.26 -5.60
CA ALA A 41 6.86 17.98 -4.88
C ALA A 41 6.68 16.90 -3.79
N ALA A 42 5.58 16.99 -3.05
CA ALA A 42 5.27 16.01 -2.02
C ALA A 42 4.97 14.63 -2.60
N GLY A 43 4.29 14.55 -3.75
CA GLY A 43 4.13 13.31 -4.50
C GLY A 43 5.48 12.69 -4.90
N TRP A 44 6.41 13.49 -5.41
CA TRP A 44 7.75 13.03 -5.78
C TRP A 44 8.50 12.46 -4.57
N VAL A 45 8.54 13.20 -3.47
CA VAL A 45 9.20 12.75 -2.24
C VAL A 45 8.54 11.48 -1.69
N TYR A 46 7.22 11.41 -1.66
CA TYR A 46 6.50 10.24 -1.16
C TYR A 46 6.77 8.97 -1.98
N MET A 47 6.80 9.08 -3.32
CA MET A 47 7.16 7.95 -4.18
C MET A 47 8.57 7.45 -3.92
N THR A 48 9.52 8.35 -3.62
CA THR A 48 10.87 7.93 -3.20
C THR A 48 10.88 7.24 -1.83
N CYS A 49 9.99 7.60 -0.91
CA CYS A 49 9.85 6.87 0.36
C CYS A 49 9.33 5.44 0.14
N ILE A 50 8.38 5.23 -0.79
CA ILE A 50 7.89 3.89 -1.14
C ILE A 50 9.04 3.04 -1.69
N HIS A 51 9.84 3.60 -2.61
CA HIS A 51 11.02 2.92 -3.14
C HIS A 51 12.04 2.60 -2.06
N ALA A 52 12.42 3.58 -1.23
CA ALA A 52 13.40 3.38 -0.17
C ALA A 52 12.95 2.30 0.82
N TRP A 53 11.68 2.29 1.21
CA TRP A 53 11.13 1.24 2.07
C TRP A 53 11.23 -0.14 1.42
N ALA A 54 10.85 -0.26 0.15
CA ALA A 54 10.93 -1.54 -0.55
C ALA A 54 12.38 -2.03 -0.70
N ALA A 55 13.31 -1.12 -1.00
CA ALA A 55 14.74 -1.42 -1.13
C ALA A 55 15.39 -1.80 0.21
N ASP A 56 15.07 -1.09 1.29
CA ASP A 56 15.59 -1.35 2.63
C ASP A 56 15.14 -2.72 3.18
N HIS A 57 13.99 -3.21 2.71
CA HIS A 57 13.49 -4.56 2.99
C HIS A 57 13.91 -5.60 1.93
N HIS A 58 14.82 -5.25 1.01
CA HIS A 58 15.33 -6.11 -0.06
C HIS A 58 14.27 -6.64 -1.03
N LEU A 59 13.10 -5.99 -1.08
CA LEU A 59 12.01 -6.34 -2.00
C LEU A 59 12.34 -5.96 -3.44
N ILE A 60 13.15 -4.93 -3.63
CA ILE A 60 13.64 -4.43 -4.91
C ILE A 60 15.11 -3.99 -4.78
N ASP A 61 15.74 -3.67 -5.90
CA ASP A 61 17.09 -3.10 -5.88
C ASP A 61 17.04 -1.62 -5.46
N GLY A 62 17.97 -1.19 -4.63
CA GLY A 62 18.00 0.15 -4.04
C GLY A 62 18.57 1.22 -4.96
N ARG A 63 17.75 1.75 -5.87
CA ARG A 63 18.13 2.80 -6.85
C ARG A 63 18.49 4.14 -6.21
N LEU A 64 17.98 4.39 -5.00
CA LEU A 64 18.24 5.62 -4.23
C LEU A 64 19.45 5.52 -3.29
N ASN A 65 19.97 4.31 -3.08
CA ASN A 65 21.00 4.05 -2.09
C ASN A 65 22.40 4.39 -2.63
N ALA A 66 23.38 4.55 -1.73
CA ALA A 66 24.78 4.82 -2.10
C ALA A 66 25.35 3.79 -3.09
N ASP A 67 24.96 2.52 -2.95
CA ASP A 67 25.42 1.42 -3.81
C ASP A 67 24.97 1.55 -5.27
N ALA A 68 23.92 2.33 -5.55
CA ALA A 68 23.46 2.58 -6.91
C ALA A 68 24.24 3.70 -7.63
N GLN A 69 25.15 4.41 -6.94
CA GLN A 69 25.91 5.52 -7.53
C GLN A 69 26.74 5.13 -8.77
N PRO A 70 27.42 3.97 -8.84
CA PRO A 70 28.10 3.54 -10.07
C PRO A 70 27.15 3.37 -11.26
N ALA A 71 26.01 2.71 -11.05
CA ALA A 71 25.00 2.51 -12.07
C ALA A 71 24.36 3.83 -12.52
N ARG A 72 24.08 4.74 -11.57
CA ARG A 72 23.58 6.09 -11.85
C ARG A 72 24.58 6.89 -12.70
N ARG A 73 25.88 6.88 -12.35
CA ARG A 73 26.91 7.58 -13.15
C ARG A 73 26.98 7.06 -14.58
N GLN A 74 26.86 5.74 -14.77
CA GLN A 74 26.82 5.14 -16.10
C GLN A 74 25.57 5.57 -16.87
N PHE A 75 24.41 5.58 -16.22
CA PHE A 75 23.15 6.03 -16.82
C PHE A 75 23.22 7.50 -17.27
N LEU A 76 23.77 8.38 -16.44
CA LEU A 76 23.99 9.80 -16.78
C LEU A 76 24.99 9.95 -17.94
N ALA A 77 26.07 9.17 -17.97
CA ALA A 77 27.05 9.18 -19.06
C ALA A 77 26.46 8.74 -20.41
N GLN A 78 25.35 8.00 -20.40
CA GLN A 78 24.62 7.56 -21.58
C GLN A 78 23.49 8.53 -21.99
N GLY A 79 23.43 9.72 -21.38
CA GLY A 79 22.42 10.74 -21.68
C GLY A 79 21.13 10.61 -20.86
N GLY A 80 21.11 9.74 -19.85
CA GLY A 80 20.05 9.71 -18.84
C GLY A 80 20.06 10.98 -17.97
N THR A 81 18.97 11.20 -17.23
CA THR A 81 18.83 12.36 -16.33
C THR A 81 18.46 11.93 -14.91
N ASP A 82 18.64 12.79 -13.92
CA ASP A 82 18.33 12.44 -12.53
C ASP A 82 16.83 12.30 -12.29
N LEU A 83 16.01 13.09 -13.00
CA LEU A 83 14.57 12.91 -12.98
C LEU A 83 14.14 11.59 -13.62
N ALA A 84 14.80 11.16 -14.69
CA ALA A 84 14.56 9.85 -15.27
C ALA A 84 14.97 8.73 -14.30
N TRP A 85 16.08 8.88 -13.58
CA TRP A 85 16.52 7.94 -12.55
C TRP A 85 15.51 7.83 -11.39
N LEU A 86 14.99 8.96 -10.91
CA LEU A 86 13.90 9.00 -9.91
C LEU A 86 12.61 8.35 -10.45
N THR A 87 12.27 8.57 -11.72
CA THR A 87 11.10 7.95 -12.36
C THR A 87 11.26 6.42 -12.41
N TYR A 88 12.45 5.93 -12.75
CA TYR A 88 12.74 4.50 -12.69
C TYR A 88 12.65 3.93 -11.27
N ALA A 89 13.01 4.71 -10.24
CA ALA A 89 12.83 4.28 -8.85
C ALA A 89 11.34 4.03 -8.53
N VAL A 90 10.44 4.87 -9.04
CA VAL A 90 8.98 4.63 -8.92
C VAL A 90 8.60 3.36 -9.68
N ALA A 91 9.10 3.18 -10.90
CA ALA A 91 8.80 2.01 -11.72
C ALA A 91 9.24 0.69 -11.08
N ASP A 92 10.37 0.67 -10.37
CA ASP A 92 10.85 -0.50 -9.64
C ASP A 92 9.82 -0.99 -8.61
N THR A 93 9.01 -0.09 -8.03
CA THR A 93 7.96 -0.48 -7.06
C THR A 93 6.72 -1.07 -7.73
N ALA A 94 6.56 -0.89 -9.04
CA ALA A 94 5.44 -1.37 -9.84
C ALA A 94 5.75 -2.64 -10.65
N VAL A 95 6.86 -3.32 -10.35
CA VAL A 95 7.20 -4.64 -10.93
C VAL A 95 6.19 -5.73 -10.57
N HIS A 96 5.47 -5.54 -9.46
CA HIS A 96 4.35 -6.40 -9.09
C HIS A 96 3.01 -5.73 -9.43
N PRO A 97 2.01 -6.48 -9.95
CA PRO A 97 0.67 -5.96 -10.25
C PRO A 97 -0.11 -5.37 -9.06
N CYS A 98 0.44 -5.36 -7.85
CA CYS A 98 -0.19 -4.69 -6.71
C CYS A 98 0.01 -3.17 -6.71
N ALA A 99 1.04 -2.68 -7.41
CA ALA A 99 1.44 -1.27 -7.39
C ALA A 99 1.47 -0.64 -8.80
N TRP A 100 0.98 -1.36 -9.81
CA TRP A 100 0.94 -0.91 -11.21
C TRP A 100 0.22 0.44 -11.39
N THR A 101 -0.79 0.73 -10.57
CA THR A 101 -1.56 1.97 -10.58
C THR A 101 -0.72 3.21 -10.30
N LEU A 102 0.43 3.07 -9.62
CA LEU A 102 1.40 4.15 -9.44
C LEU A 102 1.94 4.66 -10.80
N LEU A 103 1.97 3.78 -11.81
CA LEU A 103 2.42 4.07 -13.16
C LEU A 103 1.28 4.32 -14.16
N ASP A 104 0.01 4.14 -13.79
CA ASP A 104 -1.08 4.33 -14.73
C ASP A 104 -1.45 5.83 -14.87
N PRO A 105 -1.42 6.40 -16.09
CA PRO A 105 -1.91 7.76 -16.34
C PRO A 105 -3.39 8.00 -15.96
N ALA A 106 -4.22 6.96 -15.88
CA ALA A 106 -5.62 7.08 -15.47
C ALA A 106 -5.79 7.42 -13.98
N TYR A 107 -4.77 7.17 -13.15
CA TYR A 107 -4.83 7.24 -11.69
C TYR A 107 -4.37 8.60 -11.09
N ASP A 108 -4.21 9.62 -11.93
CA ASP A 108 -3.93 11.03 -11.56
C ASP A 108 -2.78 11.22 -10.54
N ASN A 109 -1.68 10.50 -10.74
CA ASN A 109 -0.52 10.57 -9.85
C ASN A 109 0.13 11.98 -9.93
N PRO A 110 0.26 12.72 -8.81
CA PRO A 110 0.77 14.09 -8.81
C PRO A 110 2.13 14.28 -9.50
N VAL A 111 3.00 13.26 -9.46
CA VAL A 111 4.33 13.30 -10.09
C VAL A 111 4.28 13.47 -11.62
N ARG A 112 3.10 13.30 -12.24
CA ARG A 112 2.88 13.45 -13.69
C ARG A 112 2.52 14.86 -14.13
N HIS A 113 2.07 15.73 -13.23
CA HIS A 113 1.58 17.07 -13.60
C HIS A 113 2.71 18.03 -13.96
N ALA A 114 3.81 17.96 -13.21
CA ALA A 114 5.01 18.75 -13.45
C ALA A 114 6.23 18.03 -12.89
N SER A 115 7.38 18.29 -13.52
CA SER A 115 8.66 17.77 -13.06
C SER A 115 9.42 18.83 -12.29
N PRO A 116 10.07 18.49 -11.16
CA PRO A 116 11.07 19.35 -10.55
C PRO A 116 12.25 19.56 -11.50
N SER A 117 13.13 20.51 -11.20
CA SER A 117 14.35 20.69 -12.00
C SER A 117 15.33 19.52 -11.82
N GLU A 118 16.20 19.28 -12.81
CA GLU A 118 17.28 18.28 -12.70
C GLU A 118 18.16 18.51 -11.46
N THR A 119 18.46 19.78 -11.13
CA THR A 119 19.22 20.12 -9.93
C THR A 119 18.48 19.75 -8.65
N ALA A 120 17.17 19.96 -8.58
CA ALA A 120 16.36 19.55 -7.43
C ALA A 120 16.28 18.01 -7.32
N GLY A 121 16.11 17.32 -8.44
CA GLY A 121 16.16 15.85 -8.51
C GLY A 121 17.50 15.28 -8.03
N SER A 122 18.62 15.83 -8.51
CA SER A 122 19.97 15.45 -8.08
C SER A 122 20.16 15.62 -6.58
N ARG A 123 19.61 16.67 -5.98
CA ARG A 123 19.72 16.93 -4.54
C ARG A 123 18.94 15.90 -3.72
N LEU A 124 17.73 15.55 -4.17
CA LEU A 124 16.95 14.50 -3.53
C LEU A 124 17.66 13.14 -3.58
N LEU A 125 18.24 12.80 -4.73
CA LEU A 125 19.05 11.58 -4.89
C LEU A 125 20.29 11.58 -3.98
N HIS A 126 20.99 12.72 -3.87
CA HIS A 126 22.13 12.84 -2.97
C HIS A 126 21.72 12.67 -1.50
N TRP A 127 20.62 13.31 -1.09
CA TRP A 127 20.09 13.17 0.26
C TRP A 127 19.74 11.72 0.60
N TRP A 128 19.08 10.99 -0.30
CA TRP A 128 18.79 9.56 -0.10
C TRP A 128 20.06 8.72 0.02
N ALA A 129 21.08 9.00 -0.79
CA ALA A 129 22.31 8.22 -0.80
C ALA A 129 23.19 8.44 0.45
N GLU A 130 23.21 9.65 1.00
CA GLU A 130 24.19 10.03 2.03
C GLU A 130 23.58 10.29 3.42
N ASP A 131 22.37 10.86 3.48
CA ASP A 131 21.81 11.44 4.71
C ASP A 131 20.55 10.73 5.22
N ALA A 132 19.79 10.10 4.33
CA ALA A 132 18.49 9.53 4.68
C ALA A 132 18.68 8.29 5.59
N PRO A 133 17.89 8.16 6.67
CA PRO A 133 17.91 6.95 7.48
C PRO A 133 17.23 5.80 6.74
N THR A 134 17.65 4.58 7.05
CA THR A 134 16.92 3.37 6.61
C THR A 134 15.49 3.37 7.18
N LEU A 135 14.54 2.93 6.37
CA LEU A 135 13.16 2.67 6.73
C LEU A 135 12.95 1.25 7.27
N ALA A 136 13.97 0.38 7.23
CA ALA A 136 14.00 -0.92 7.89
C ALA A 136 14.66 -0.84 9.28
N TYR A 137 14.13 0.03 10.15
CA TYR A 137 14.63 0.22 11.51
C TYR A 137 14.01 -0.77 12.52
N PRO A 138 14.70 -1.04 13.65
CA PRO A 138 14.14 -1.86 14.73
C PRO A 138 12.94 -1.17 15.39
N VAL A 139 11.91 -1.95 15.71
CA VAL A 139 10.68 -1.49 16.37
C VAL A 139 10.59 -2.09 17.76
N GLU A 140 10.48 -1.25 18.79
CA GLU A 140 10.31 -1.70 20.19
C GLU A 140 8.88 -2.16 20.49
N SER A 141 7.87 -1.50 19.91
CA SER A 141 6.47 -1.84 20.10
C SER A 141 5.63 -1.49 18.87
N GLY A 142 4.60 -2.29 18.62
CA GLY A 142 3.72 -2.12 17.48
C GLY A 142 4.19 -2.87 16.22
N PRO A 143 3.65 -2.50 15.05
CA PRO A 143 3.88 -3.20 13.80
C PRO A 143 5.34 -3.08 13.31
N GLY A 144 5.92 -4.20 12.86
CA GLY A 144 7.26 -4.20 12.25
C GLY A 144 7.32 -3.35 10.98
N THR A 145 8.51 -2.84 10.65
CA THR A 145 8.74 -1.94 9.50
C THR A 145 8.39 -2.57 8.14
N ILE A 146 8.50 -3.90 8.02
CA ILE A 146 8.09 -4.66 6.83
C ILE A 146 6.59 -4.52 6.48
N THR A 147 5.76 -4.07 7.42
CA THR A 147 4.33 -3.78 7.17
C THR A 147 4.11 -2.48 6.37
N GLY A 148 5.17 -1.70 6.16
CA GLY A 148 5.09 -0.37 5.55
C GLY A 148 4.33 0.65 6.40
N TRP A 149 4.25 0.46 7.72
CA TRP A 149 3.57 1.39 8.64
C TRP A 149 3.99 2.84 8.44
N ILE A 150 5.30 3.06 8.29
CA ILE A 150 5.87 4.38 8.05
C ILE A 150 5.33 5.04 6.76
N LEU A 151 5.04 4.27 5.70
CA LEU A 151 4.47 4.82 4.47
C LEU A 151 3.07 5.40 4.71
N GLY A 152 2.31 4.80 5.62
CA GLY A 152 1.02 5.34 6.03
C GLY A 152 1.16 6.65 6.80
N ASP A 153 2.09 6.71 7.76
CA ASP A 153 2.38 7.92 8.53
C ASP A 153 2.87 9.07 7.63
N LEU A 154 3.69 8.75 6.63
CA LEU A 154 4.25 9.72 5.68
C LEU A 154 3.26 10.22 4.64
N LEU A 155 2.11 9.56 4.42
CA LEU A 155 1.11 10.03 3.45
C LEU A 155 0.66 11.47 3.74
N GLN A 156 0.64 11.87 5.02
CA GLN A 156 0.29 13.22 5.43
C GLN A 156 1.12 14.29 4.71
N LEU A 157 2.38 13.97 4.35
CA LEU A 157 3.27 14.87 3.61
C LEU A 157 2.73 15.27 2.23
N VAL A 158 1.94 14.40 1.57
CA VAL A 158 1.35 14.66 0.24
C VAL A 158 0.11 15.55 0.31
N THR A 159 -0.46 15.71 1.50
CA THR A 159 -1.86 16.13 1.68
C THR A 159 -2.04 17.49 2.36
N ASP A 160 -1.08 18.41 2.27
CA ASP A 160 -1.17 19.73 2.94
C ASP A 160 -2.47 20.51 2.65
N GLU A 161 -3.16 20.25 1.53
CA GLU A 161 -4.50 20.78 1.26
C GLU A 161 -5.65 20.03 1.96
N ARG A 162 -5.51 18.73 2.24
CA ARG A 162 -6.57 17.91 2.86
C ARG A 162 -6.67 18.11 4.37
N ARG A 163 -5.62 18.60 5.03
CA ARG A 163 -5.59 18.84 6.49
C ARG A 163 -6.71 19.78 6.98
N LEU A 164 -7.24 20.64 6.11
CA LEU A 164 -8.32 21.59 6.42
C LEU A 164 -9.72 21.11 6.00
N ALA A 165 -9.84 20.14 5.08
CA ALA A 165 -11.13 19.71 4.53
C ALA A 165 -11.59 18.34 5.02
N HIS A 166 -10.67 17.40 5.29
CA HIS A 166 -10.98 16.03 5.69
C HIS A 166 -9.96 15.54 6.72
N ALA A 167 -10.44 15.11 7.89
CA ALA A 167 -9.66 14.70 9.05
C ALA A 167 -8.79 13.43 8.81
N LEU A 168 -7.76 13.53 7.96
CA LEU A 168 -6.80 12.47 7.63
C LEU A 168 -5.73 12.32 8.72
N ALA A 169 -6.15 12.13 9.96
CA ALA A 169 -5.25 11.65 11.01
C ALA A 169 -5.15 10.11 10.87
N GLN A 170 -3.94 9.61 10.66
CA GLN A 170 -3.70 8.16 10.63
C GLN A 170 -4.04 7.55 12.00
N SER A 171 -4.78 6.44 12.01
CA SER A 171 -5.13 5.73 13.24
C SER A 171 -3.88 5.11 13.86
N PRO A 172 -3.53 5.42 15.12
CA PRO A 172 -2.44 4.73 15.81
C PRO A 172 -2.71 3.22 15.86
N TRP A 173 -1.66 2.40 15.81
CA TRP A 173 -1.80 0.94 15.76
C TRP A 173 -2.59 0.36 16.94
N TRP A 174 -2.42 0.91 18.15
CA TRP A 174 -3.15 0.47 19.34
C TRP A 174 -4.64 0.81 19.28
N LEU A 175 -5.03 1.84 18.53
CA LEU A 175 -6.44 2.15 18.34
C LEU A 175 -7.08 1.13 17.39
N ALA A 176 -6.39 0.78 16.30
CA ALA A 176 -6.82 -0.27 15.38
C ALA A 176 -6.97 -1.62 16.11
N ASP A 177 -5.96 -2.00 16.90
CA ASP A 177 -6.01 -3.22 17.72
C ASP A 177 -7.19 -3.20 18.71
N GLY A 178 -7.44 -2.07 19.37
CA GLY A 178 -8.56 -1.95 20.31
C GLY A 178 -9.93 -2.10 19.64
N ILE A 179 -10.11 -1.57 18.43
CA ILE A 179 -11.34 -1.77 17.65
C ILE A 179 -11.44 -3.24 17.21
N LEU A 180 -10.35 -3.86 16.76
CA LEU A 180 -10.34 -5.26 16.35
C LEU A 180 -10.60 -6.21 17.51
N ASP A 181 -10.10 -5.93 18.72
CA ASP A 181 -10.45 -6.71 19.91
C ASP A 181 -11.97 -6.69 20.15
N ARG A 182 -12.62 -5.52 19.99
CA ARG A 182 -14.06 -5.37 20.18
C ARG A 182 -14.92 -5.90 19.02
N THR A 183 -14.31 -6.26 17.89
CA THR A 183 -15.04 -6.64 16.67
C THR A 183 -14.65 -8.03 16.18
N LEU A 184 -13.37 -8.23 15.86
CA LEU A 184 -12.85 -9.48 15.30
C LEU A 184 -12.87 -10.64 16.30
N ILE A 185 -12.56 -10.41 17.58
CA ILE A 185 -12.61 -11.49 18.60
C ILE A 185 -14.05 -11.99 18.82
N PRO A 186 -15.07 -11.12 19.03
CA PRO A 186 -16.46 -11.55 19.06
C PRO A 186 -16.91 -12.25 17.78
N ALA A 187 -16.53 -11.73 16.60
CA ALA A 187 -16.86 -12.39 15.34
C ALA A 187 -16.23 -13.79 15.24
N ALA A 188 -14.98 -13.94 15.66
CA ALA A 188 -14.32 -15.23 15.73
C ALA A 188 -15.00 -16.17 16.73
N ALA A 189 -15.54 -15.64 17.84
CA ALA A 189 -16.35 -16.34 18.86
C ALA A 189 -17.60 -16.99 18.26
N GLU A 190 -18.32 -16.23 17.42
CA GLU A 190 -19.59 -16.59 16.82
C GLU A 190 -19.42 -17.50 15.58
N PHE A 191 -18.60 -17.09 14.61
CA PHE A 191 -18.45 -17.75 13.31
C PHE A 191 -17.26 -18.72 13.29
N ARG A 192 -17.31 -19.71 14.20
CA ARG A 192 -16.25 -20.70 14.43
C ARG A 192 -15.86 -21.45 13.16
N ASN A 193 -14.57 -21.45 12.83
CA ASN A 193 -14.03 -22.18 11.67
C ASN A 193 -14.64 -21.76 10.33
N GLU A 194 -15.24 -20.57 10.24
CA GLU A 194 -15.71 -19.94 8.99
C GLU A 194 -14.76 -18.87 8.46
N THR A 195 -14.82 -18.55 7.16
CA THR A 195 -14.04 -17.42 6.63
C THR A 195 -14.62 -16.13 7.18
N LEU A 196 -13.94 -15.50 8.14
CA LEU A 196 -14.37 -14.23 8.69
C LEU A 196 -14.27 -13.15 7.62
N ARG A 197 -15.35 -12.38 7.45
CA ARG A 197 -15.45 -11.30 6.46
C ARG A 197 -15.34 -9.95 7.15
N LEU A 198 -14.40 -9.13 6.70
CA LEU A 198 -14.11 -7.78 7.18
C LEU A 198 -13.99 -6.85 5.99
N ILE A 199 -14.61 -5.68 6.09
CA ILE A 199 -14.46 -4.60 5.11
C ILE A 199 -14.05 -3.31 5.82
N ASP A 200 -13.03 -2.64 5.28
CA ASP A 200 -12.71 -1.26 5.61
C ASP A 200 -13.02 -0.36 4.39
N PRO A 201 -14.16 0.36 4.40
CA PRO A 201 -14.62 1.13 3.25
C PRO A 201 -13.86 2.46 3.05
N THR A 202 -12.94 2.79 3.95
CA THR A 202 -12.10 4.00 3.90
C THR A 202 -10.70 3.65 4.40
N CYS A 203 -10.09 2.64 3.79
CA CYS A 203 -8.94 1.95 4.36
C CYS A 203 -7.66 2.81 4.40
N GLY A 204 -7.63 3.94 3.69
CA GLY A 204 -6.43 4.73 3.54
C GLY A 204 -5.30 3.85 3.04
N THR A 205 -4.13 3.97 3.66
CA THR A 205 -2.96 3.13 3.33
C THR A 205 -3.02 1.73 3.95
N GLY A 206 -4.13 1.33 4.60
CA GLY A 206 -4.35 -0.03 5.06
C GLY A 206 -3.93 -0.34 6.50
N HIS A 207 -3.81 0.66 7.38
CA HIS A 207 -3.43 0.42 8.78
C HIS A 207 -4.33 -0.59 9.47
N PHE A 208 -5.65 -0.43 9.34
CA PHE A 208 -6.61 -1.35 9.93
C PHE A 208 -6.53 -2.74 9.32
N LEU A 209 -6.42 -2.81 7.99
CA LEU A 209 -6.30 -4.07 7.24
C LEU A 209 -5.04 -4.86 7.65
N ILE A 210 -3.90 -4.21 7.77
CA ILE A 210 -2.65 -4.84 8.22
C ILE A 210 -2.81 -5.46 9.61
N ARG A 211 -3.46 -4.75 10.55
CA ARG A 211 -3.70 -5.29 11.90
C ARG A 211 -4.71 -6.43 11.89
N ALA A 212 -5.76 -6.33 11.08
CA ALA A 212 -6.74 -7.40 10.91
C ALA A 212 -6.09 -8.67 10.34
N ILE A 213 -5.23 -8.53 9.33
CA ILE A 213 -4.46 -9.63 8.73
C ILE A 213 -3.59 -10.31 9.77
N ASP A 214 -2.88 -9.54 10.60
CA ASP A 214 -2.03 -10.08 11.67
C ASP A 214 -2.84 -10.91 12.68
N MET A 215 -4.00 -10.41 13.12
CA MET A 215 -4.90 -11.15 14.03
C MET A 215 -5.54 -12.38 13.38
N LEU A 216 -5.96 -12.28 12.12
CA LEU A 216 -6.52 -13.41 11.37
C LEU A 216 -5.46 -14.48 11.11
N TRP A 217 -4.23 -14.09 10.82
CA TRP A 217 -3.12 -15.01 10.65
C TRP A 217 -2.86 -15.81 11.92
N GLU A 218 -2.76 -15.13 13.07
CA GLU A 218 -2.63 -15.75 14.39
C GLU A 218 -3.78 -16.73 14.65
N LEU A 219 -5.03 -16.28 14.47
CA LEU A 219 -6.23 -17.11 14.66
C LEU A 219 -6.21 -18.37 13.79
N TYR A 220 -5.95 -18.22 12.49
CA TYR A 220 -6.05 -19.32 11.53
C TYR A 220 -4.87 -20.29 11.63
N THR A 221 -3.67 -19.84 12.01
CA THR A 221 -2.48 -20.69 12.08
C THR A 221 -2.27 -21.33 13.46
N THR A 222 -2.85 -20.76 14.52
CA THR A 222 -2.69 -21.28 15.89
C THR A 222 -3.98 -21.82 16.50
N GLY A 223 -5.14 -21.46 15.94
CA GLY A 223 -6.45 -21.80 16.51
C GLY A 223 -6.84 -20.95 17.72
N GLN A 224 -6.08 -19.90 18.01
CA GLN A 224 -6.23 -19.04 19.18
C GLN A 224 -6.01 -17.57 18.79
N LEU A 225 -6.67 -16.66 19.49
CA LEU A 225 -6.46 -15.23 19.35
C LEU A 225 -6.72 -14.54 20.68
N ALA A 226 -5.69 -13.91 21.23
CA ALA A 226 -5.77 -13.12 22.46
C ALA A 226 -6.11 -11.65 22.13
N PRO A 227 -6.79 -10.93 23.05
CA PRO A 227 -6.95 -9.48 22.91
C PRO A 227 -5.60 -8.78 23.03
N ARG A 228 -5.42 -7.72 22.23
CA ARG A 228 -4.16 -6.96 22.14
C ARG A 228 -4.15 -5.72 23.02
N GLN A 229 -5.32 -5.13 23.29
CA GLN A 229 -5.50 -3.86 24.00
C GLN A 229 -6.63 -3.90 25.03
N MET A 230 -7.73 -4.57 24.71
CA MET A 230 -8.93 -4.58 25.55
C MET A 230 -8.86 -5.64 26.64
N HIS A 231 -9.39 -5.31 27.81
CA HIS A 231 -9.55 -6.29 28.89
C HIS A 231 -10.80 -7.14 28.65
N MET A 232 -10.62 -8.27 27.98
CA MET A 232 -11.67 -9.23 27.64
C MET A 232 -11.08 -10.63 27.47
N ASP A 233 -11.94 -11.63 27.30
CA ASP A 233 -11.48 -12.98 26.98
C ASP A 233 -11.10 -13.08 25.51
N GLY A 234 -10.03 -13.83 25.23
CA GLY A 234 -9.67 -14.23 23.87
C GLY A 234 -10.56 -15.34 23.34
N VAL A 235 -10.21 -15.84 22.17
CA VAL A 235 -10.90 -16.94 21.52
C VAL A 235 -9.95 -18.12 21.31
N THR A 236 -10.44 -19.34 21.58
CA THR A 236 -9.71 -20.59 21.37
C THR A 236 -10.63 -21.64 20.72
N GLY A 237 -10.05 -22.77 20.33
CA GLY A 237 -10.81 -23.91 19.77
C GLY A 237 -11.07 -23.81 18.26
N TRP A 238 -10.44 -22.87 17.58
CA TRP A 238 -10.36 -22.89 16.12
C TRP A 238 -9.44 -24.03 15.67
N THR A 239 -9.76 -24.66 14.54
CA THR A 239 -8.90 -25.66 13.92
C THR A 239 -7.79 -24.94 13.15
N PRO A 240 -6.51 -25.09 13.55
CA PRO A 240 -5.40 -24.49 12.83
C PRO A 240 -5.31 -25.04 11.40
N ILE A 241 -5.00 -24.17 10.44
CA ILE A 241 -4.81 -24.53 9.04
C ILE A 241 -3.40 -24.16 8.55
N PRO A 242 -2.89 -24.83 7.50
CA PRO A 242 -1.57 -24.51 6.96
C PRO A 242 -1.43 -23.04 6.53
N PRO A 243 -0.21 -22.44 6.60
CA PRO A 243 0.02 -21.03 6.28
C PRO A 243 -0.53 -20.58 4.92
N ALA A 244 -0.35 -21.39 3.87
CA ALA A 244 -0.88 -21.09 2.54
C ALA A 244 -2.43 -21.04 2.53
N ALA A 245 -3.09 -21.92 3.27
CA ALA A 245 -4.55 -21.92 3.42
C ALA A 245 -5.03 -20.72 4.26
N ALA A 246 -4.28 -20.34 5.31
CA ALA A 246 -4.54 -19.13 6.09
C ALA A 246 -4.47 -17.86 5.22
N ALA A 247 -3.41 -17.71 4.40
CA ALA A 247 -3.28 -16.58 3.47
C ALA A 247 -4.46 -16.50 2.48
N ARG A 248 -4.84 -17.62 1.87
CA ARG A 248 -6.01 -17.67 0.95
C ARG A 248 -7.31 -17.28 1.66
N ARG A 249 -7.50 -17.78 2.88
CA ARG A 249 -8.68 -17.45 3.68
C ARG A 249 -8.74 -15.98 4.06
N ILE A 250 -7.60 -15.37 4.38
CA ILE A 250 -7.48 -13.94 4.63
C ILE A 250 -7.81 -13.14 3.36
N LEU A 251 -7.22 -13.50 2.22
CA LEU A 251 -7.47 -12.83 0.93
C LEU A 251 -8.94 -12.93 0.48
N ALA A 252 -9.64 -14.00 0.86
CA ALA A 252 -11.07 -14.17 0.60
C ALA A 252 -11.98 -13.39 1.59
N GLY A 253 -11.46 -13.05 2.77
CA GLY A 253 -12.23 -12.46 3.86
C GLY A 253 -11.98 -10.97 4.11
N VAL A 254 -10.84 -10.43 3.68
CA VAL A 254 -10.43 -9.04 3.97
C VAL A 254 -10.60 -8.17 2.74
N ASP A 255 -11.47 -7.16 2.86
CA ASP A 255 -11.84 -6.21 1.83
C ASP A 255 -11.46 -4.79 2.21
N GLY A 256 -10.99 -4.02 1.22
CA GLY A 256 -10.62 -2.61 1.40
C GLY A 256 -11.13 -1.73 0.27
N MET A 257 -11.47 -0.48 0.60
CA MET A 257 -11.85 0.53 -0.37
C MET A 257 -11.24 1.88 0.00
N GLU A 258 -10.73 2.60 -0.99
CA GLU A 258 -10.16 3.94 -0.82
C GLU A 258 -10.51 4.83 -2.02
N LEU A 259 -10.73 6.12 -1.78
CA LEU A 259 -11.07 7.09 -2.81
C LEU A 259 -9.83 7.55 -3.59
N ASP A 260 -8.70 7.74 -2.89
CA ASP A 260 -7.45 8.20 -3.49
C ASP A 260 -6.67 7.03 -4.13
N PRO A 261 -6.47 7.04 -5.46
CA PRO A 261 -5.90 5.87 -6.12
C PRO A 261 -4.43 5.58 -5.77
N VAL A 262 -3.65 6.61 -5.42
CA VAL A 262 -2.26 6.44 -4.94
C VAL A 262 -2.26 5.80 -3.55
N THR A 263 -3.14 6.26 -2.67
CA THR A 263 -3.29 5.74 -1.31
C THR A 263 -3.75 4.27 -1.33
N GLU A 264 -4.69 3.95 -2.24
CA GLU A 264 -5.13 2.58 -2.51
C GLU A 264 -3.98 1.68 -2.95
N ALA A 265 -3.17 2.14 -3.93
CA ALA A 265 -2.02 1.40 -4.43
C ALA A 265 -1.02 1.06 -3.31
N VAL A 266 -0.76 2.02 -2.41
CA VAL A 266 0.10 1.81 -1.24
C VAL A 266 -0.52 0.80 -0.29
N CYS A 267 -1.83 0.86 -0.05
CA CYS A 267 -2.54 -0.14 0.75
C CYS A 267 -2.36 -1.56 0.18
N ARG A 268 -2.57 -1.71 -1.13
CA ARG A 268 -2.45 -3.00 -1.83
C ARG A 268 -1.02 -3.53 -1.80
N LEU A 269 -0.02 -2.68 -2.03
CA LEU A 269 1.39 -3.01 -1.91
C LEU A 269 1.73 -3.52 -0.50
N ARG A 270 1.34 -2.78 0.54
CA ARG A 270 1.60 -3.13 1.94
C ARG A 270 0.99 -4.47 2.32
N VAL A 271 -0.28 -4.69 1.97
CA VAL A 271 -0.97 -5.95 2.27
C VAL A 271 -0.34 -7.13 1.52
N THR A 272 0.02 -6.93 0.25
CA THR A 272 0.70 -7.94 -0.58
C THR A 272 2.03 -8.35 0.05
N VAL A 273 2.88 -7.37 0.37
CA VAL A 273 4.20 -7.61 0.98
C VAL A 273 4.07 -8.25 2.36
N TYR A 274 3.14 -7.80 3.18
CA TYR A 274 3.01 -8.32 4.54
C TYR A 274 2.51 -9.77 4.56
N LEU A 275 1.56 -10.14 3.68
CA LEU A 275 1.15 -11.53 3.52
C LEU A 275 2.29 -12.42 3.00
N ALA A 276 3.08 -11.93 2.03
CA ALA A 276 4.27 -12.64 1.56
C ALA A 276 5.30 -12.83 2.69
N HIS A 277 5.49 -11.81 3.52
CA HIS A 277 6.34 -11.89 4.71
C HIS A 277 5.85 -12.95 5.69
N LEU A 278 4.56 -12.97 6.05
CA LEU A 278 3.98 -13.99 6.94
C LEU A 278 4.15 -15.41 6.37
N LEU A 279 3.95 -15.59 5.07
CA LEU A 279 4.19 -16.87 4.39
C LEU A 279 5.67 -17.27 4.43
N HIS A 280 6.59 -16.33 4.25
CA HIS A 280 8.02 -16.58 4.32
C HIS A 280 8.47 -17.00 5.72
N GLU A 281 8.05 -16.25 6.75
CA GLU A 281 8.35 -16.58 8.16
C GLU A 281 7.81 -17.97 8.55
N ALA A 282 6.68 -18.38 7.98
CA ALA A 282 6.11 -19.69 8.19
C ALA A 282 6.70 -20.80 7.28
N GLY A 283 7.72 -20.49 6.46
CA GLY A 283 8.38 -21.44 5.56
C GLY A 283 7.56 -21.86 4.34
N ALA A 284 6.45 -21.16 4.07
CA ALA A 284 5.55 -21.43 2.95
C ALA A 284 5.89 -20.63 1.67
N LEU A 285 6.79 -19.66 1.76
CA LEU A 285 7.33 -18.93 0.62
C LEU A 285 8.87 -18.86 0.73
N PRO A 286 9.63 -19.35 -0.26
CA PRO A 286 11.09 -19.31 -0.21
C PRO A 286 11.60 -17.86 -0.26
N GLY A 287 12.74 -17.63 0.39
CA GLY A 287 13.46 -16.36 0.30
C GLY A 287 14.49 -16.33 -0.84
N PRO A 288 15.07 -15.17 -1.14
CA PRO A 288 14.73 -13.86 -0.57
C PRO A 288 13.37 -13.35 -1.05
N LEU A 289 12.68 -12.59 -0.19
CA LEU A 289 11.43 -11.93 -0.56
C LEU A 289 11.73 -10.80 -1.55
N ARG A 290 11.45 -11.02 -2.83
CA ARG A 290 11.49 -9.98 -3.87
C ARG A 290 10.11 -9.71 -4.42
N LEU A 291 9.81 -8.45 -4.69
CA LEU A 291 8.50 -7.98 -5.12
C LEU A 291 8.06 -8.61 -6.44
N ASP A 292 9.00 -8.81 -7.37
CA ASP A 292 8.78 -9.51 -8.66
C ASP A 292 8.57 -11.03 -8.52
N ALA A 293 8.98 -11.62 -7.39
CA ALA A 293 8.82 -13.04 -7.09
C ALA A 293 7.58 -13.34 -6.23
N ILE A 294 6.94 -12.31 -5.65
CA ILE A 294 5.68 -12.50 -4.89
C ILE A 294 4.59 -13.01 -5.85
N PRO A 295 3.82 -14.04 -5.45
CA PRO A 295 2.71 -14.54 -6.24
C PRO A 295 1.69 -13.43 -6.56
N HIS A 296 1.38 -13.28 -7.84
CA HIS A 296 0.47 -12.24 -8.32
C HIS A 296 -1.01 -12.60 -8.19
N ARG A 297 -1.37 -13.84 -7.81
CA ARG A 297 -2.75 -14.27 -7.57
C ARG A 297 -2.88 -15.26 -6.40
N PRO A 298 -3.98 -15.19 -5.63
CA PRO A 298 -5.00 -14.13 -5.66
C PRO A 298 -4.45 -12.81 -5.10
N MET A 299 -4.87 -11.68 -5.68
CA MET A 299 -4.48 -10.35 -5.18
C MET A 299 -5.38 -9.92 -4.01
N PRO A 300 -4.90 -9.03 -3.12
CA PRO A 300 -5.75 -8.39 -2.13
C PRO A 300 -6.93 -7.68 -2.78
N ARG A 301 -8.14 -7.87 -2.24
CA ARG A 301 -9.39 -7.24 -2.70
C ARG A 301 -9.49 -5.81 -2.17
N ILE A 302 -8.59 -4.95 -2.64
CA ILE A 302 -8.53 -3.54 -2.30
C ILE A 302 -8.80 -2.74 -3.57
N SER A 303 -9.84 -1.91 -3.54
CA SER A 303 -10.35 -1.25 -4.74
C SER A 303 -10.37 0.26 -4.60
N VAL A 304 -10.17 0.95 -5.72
CA VAL A 304 -10.49 2.38 -5.78
C VAL A 304 -12.00 2.49 -5.83
N GLY A 305 -12.54 3.23 -4.87
CA GLY A 305 -13.96 3.25 -4.61
C GLY A 305 -14.54 4.64 -4.62
N ASP A 306 -15.43 4.89 -5.56
CA ASP A 306 -16.16 6.15 -5.70
C ASP A 306 -17.69 5.98 -5.65
N SER A 307 -18.17 4.75 -5.46
CA SER A 307 -19.58 4.37 -5.57
C SER A 307 -20.50 5.06 -4.53
N LEU A 308 -19.94 5.55 -3.42
CA LEU A 308 -20.68 6.41 -2.47
C LEU A 308 -21.06 7.78 -3.05
N LEU A 309 -20.48 8.18 -4.19
CA LEU A 309 -20.90 9.33 -4.99
C LEU A 309 -21.93 8.94 -6.07
N ALA A 310 -21.80 7.76 -6.68
CA ALA A 310 -22.72 7.27 -7.72
C ALA A 310 -24.17 7.03 -7.21
N GLY A 311 -24.37 6.83 -5.91
CA GLY A 311 -25.71 6.80 -5.30
C GLY A 311 -26.39 8.18 -5.20
N LYS A 312 -25.65 9.27 -5.38
CA LYS A 312 -26.16 10.66 -5.34
C LYS A 312 -26.12 11.36 -6.71
N VAL A 313 -25.39 10.83 -7.68
CA VAL A 313 -25.27 11.34 -9.06
C VAL A 313 -25.23 10.17 -10.04
N SER A 314 -25.86 10.31 -11.21
CA SER A 314 -25.83 9.25 -12.24
C SER A 314 -24.39 8.91 -12.66
N ARG A 315 -24.12 7.69 -13.18
CA ARG A 315 -22.79 7.30 -13.69
C ARG A 315 -22.24 8.29 -14.73
N ALA A 316 -23.12 8.83 -15.58
CA ALA A 316 -22.76 9.85 -16.57
C ALA A 316 -22.41 11.20 -15.92
N GLU A 317 -23.18 11.64 -14.92
CA GLU A 317 -22.90 12.87 -14.19
C GLU A 317 -21.64 12.74 -13.33
N TYR A 318 -21.40 11.57 -12.75
CA TYR A 318 -20.17 11.24 -12.08
C TYR A 318 -18.96 11.29 -13.04
N ALA A 319 -19.03 10.62 -14.19
CA ALA A 319 -17.98 10.67 -15.20
C ALA A 319 -17.69 12.10 -15.69
N ARG A 320 -18.71 12.95 -15.77
CA ARG A 320 -18.54 14.39 -16.05
C ARG A 320 -17.82 15.13 -14.92
N LEU A 321 -18.17 14.84 -13.65
CA LEU A 321 -17.61 15.50 -12.47
C LEU A 321 -16.21 14.98 -12.08
N ARG A 322 -15.91 13.72 -12.41
CA ARG A 322 -14.73 12.95 -11.99
C ARG A 322 -14.20 12.05 -13.13
N PRO A 323 -13.79 12.65 -14.26
CA PRO A 323 -13.40 11.89 -15.46
C PRO A 323 -12.13 11.04 -15.31
N ALA A 324 -11.26 11.35 -14.35
CA ALA A 324 -10.09 10.52 -14.05
C ALA A 324 -10.51 9.23 -13.32
N GLN A 325 -11.26 9.38 -12.22
CA GLN A 325 -11.73 8.25 -11.41
C GLN A 325 -12.66 7.32 -12.20
N ALA A 326 -13.54 7.86 -13.03
CA ALA A 326 -14.46 7.06 -13.85
C ALA A 326 -13.75 6.15 -14.88
N ARG A 327 -12.44 6.33 -15.14
CA ARG A 327 -11.64 5.52 -16.07
C ARG A 327 -10.80 4.44 -15.37
N ILE A 328 -10.80 4.40 -14.04
CA ILE A 328 -10.02 3.45 -13.24
C ILE A 328 -10.62 2.04 -13.35
N VAL A 329 -9.78 1.05 -13.68
CA VAL A 329 -10.15 -0.37 -13.81
C VAL A 329 -9.54 -1.16 -12.65
N ASN A 330 -10.37 -1.79 -11.83
CA ASN A 330 -9.90 -2.52 -10.65
C ASN A 330 -9.46 -3.94 -11.05
N LEU A 331 -8.16 -4.10 -11.37
CA LEU A 331 -7.56 -5.42 -11.62
C LEU A 331 -7.72 -6.29 -10.36
N GLY A 332 -8.68 -7.22 -10.37
CA GLY A 332 -8.94 -8.17 -9.27
C GLY A 332 -10.40 -8.33 -8.86
N THR A 333 -11.28 -7.39 -9.23
CA THR A 333 -12.74 -7.50 -8.97
C THR A 333 -13.53 -7.84 -10.23
N ASP A 334 -12.99 -7.49 -11.39
CA ASP A 334 -13.74 -7.52 -12.65
C ASP A 334 -13.83 -8.92 -13.29
N GLY A 335 -13.35 -9.96 -12.58
CA GLY A 335 -13.48 -11.37 -12.96
C GLY A 335 -14.70 -12.07 -12.36
N GLY A 336 -15.52 -11.38 -11.55
CA GLY A 336 -16.81 -11.86 -11.08
C GLY A 336 -17.91 -11.34 -11.98
N THR A 337 -18.75 -12.22 -12.49
CA THR A 337 -19.94 -11.91 -13.30
C THR A 337 -20.97 -11.09 -12.50
N ASP A 338 -20.75 -9.79 -12.35
CA ASP A 338 -21.83 -8.86 -12.01
C ASP A 338 -22.45 -8.40 -13.33
N THR A 339 -23.48 -9.13 -13.76
CA THR A 339 -24.43 -8.61 -14.73
C THR A 339 -25.26 -7.57 -14.00
N PRO A 340 -25.16 -6.26 -14.32
CA PRO A 340 -26.09 -5.28 -13.76
C PRO A 340 -27.48 -5.57 -14.32
N ALA A 341 -28.51 -5.38 -13.50
CA ALA A 341 -29.89 -5.48 -13.95
C ALA A 341 -30.11 -4.62 -15.21
N ASP A 342 -30.60 -5.29 -16.25
CA ASP A 342 -31.03 -4.78 -17.53
C ASP A 342 -31.93 -3.54 -17.39
N ASP A 343 -31.43 -2.36 -17.74
CA ASP A 343 -32.22 -1.18 -18.06
C ASP A 343 -32.14 -0.87 -19.56
N GLY A 344 -32.59 -1.84 -20.37
CA GLY A 344 -33.18 -1.67 -21.70
C GLY A 344 -32.97 -0.32 -22.40
N SER A 345 -31.83 -0.19 -23.09
CA SER A 345 -31.74 0.60 -24.33
C SER A 345 -30.55 0.12 -25.17
N GLY A 346 -30.81 -0.14 -26.46
CA GLY A 346 -29.93 -0.85 -27.41
C GLY A 346 -28.63 -0.14 -27.83
N PRO A 347 -27.86 -0.75 -28.76
CA PRO A 347 -26.41 -0.83 -28.67
C PRO A 347 -25.69 0.39 -29.26
N GLY A 348 -24.78 0.95 -28.47
CA GLY A 348 -23.65 1.75 -28.95
C GLY A 348 -22.38 0.90 -28.87
N ALA A 349 -21.61 0.84 -29.95
CA ALA A 349 -20.47 -0.07 -30.11
C ALA A 349 -19.42 0.12 -28.99
N GLU A 350 -19.21 -0.92 -28.18
CA GLU A 350 -18.05 -1.02 -27.29
C GLU A 350 -16.80 -1.34 -28.12
N ALA A 351 -15.75 -0.55 -27.93
CA ALA A 351 -14.44 -0.86 -28.44
C ALA A 351 -13.83 -1.97 -27.57
N ASP A 352 -13.36 -3.05 -28.22
CA ASP A 352 -12.68 -4.16 -27.54
C ASP A 352 -11.52 -3.65 -26.67
N PRO A 353 -11.40 -4.10 -25.40
CA PRO A 353 -10.26 -3.75 -24.58
C PRO A 353 -8.97 -4.35 -25.16
N VAL A 354 -7.94 -3.51 -25.27
CA VAL A 354 -6.59 -3.89 -25.71
C VAL A 354 -6.01 -4.89 -24.69
N PRO A 355 -5.56 -6.10 -25.11
CA PRO A 355 -4.99 -7.06 -24.19
C PRO A 355 -3.64 -6.58 -23.69
N VAL A 356 -3.50 -6.47 -22.36
CA VAL A 356 -2.21 -6.25 -21.69
C VAL A 356 -1.41 -7.55 -21.76
N VAL A 357 -0.36 -7.57 -22.58
CA VAL A 357 0.59 -8.69 -22.68
C VAL A 357 1.65 -8.53 -21.58
N LEU A 358 1.60 -9.41 -20.58
CA LEU A 358 2.64 -9.50 -19.53
C LEU A 358 3.85 -10.33 -20.04
N PRO A 359 5.08 -10.06 -19.54
CA PRO A 359 6.26 -10.82 -19.92
C PRO A 359 6.13 -12.28 -19.46
N GLN A 360 6.25 -13.22 -20.39
CA GLN A 360 6.16 -14.65 -20.12
C GLN A 360 7.45 -15.18 -19.48
N GLY A 361 7.33 -15.85 -18.33
CA GLY A 361 8.37 -16.75 -17.83
C GLY A 361 8.51 -16.89 -16.32
N ALA A 362 7.56 -17.57 -15.64
CA ALA A 362 7.78 -18.28 -14.36
C ALA A 362 6.57 -19.16 -13.90
N GLU A 363 5.66 -19.54 -14.80
CA GLU A 363 4.30 -19.96 -14.38
C GLU A 363 4.14 -21.40 -13.85
N ARG A 364 5.17 -22.26 -13.84
CA ARG A 364 4.95 -23.69 -13.50
C ARG A 364 5.19 -24.09 -12.04
N GLU A 365 5.93 -23.31 -11.24
CA GLU A 365 6.12 -23.61 -9.81
C GLU A 365 5.24 -22.77 -8.88
N GLN A 366 4.79 -21.57 -9.31
CA GLN A 366 3.95 -20.68 -8.47
C GLN A 366 2.50 -21.17 -8.30
N LEU A 367 1.99 -22.00 -9.23
CA LEU A 367 0.60 -22.50 -9.19
C LEU A 367 0.37 -23.58 -8.12
N ALA A 368 1.41 -24.24 -7.62
CA ALA A 368 1.27 -25.32 -6.62
C ALA A 368 1.01 -24.80 -5.20
N LEU A 369 1.31 -23.52 -4.91
CA LEU A 369 1.05 -22.90 -3.60
C LEU A 369 -0.40 -22.44 -3.43
N PHE A 370 -1.16 -22.29 -4.53
CA PHE A 370 -2.50 -21.69 -4.56
C PHE A 370 -3.55 -22.53 -5.30
N SER A 371 -3.24 -23.77 -5.68
CA SER A 371 -4.24 -24.75 -6.13
C SER A 371 -4.93 -25.47 -4.97
#